data_AF-A0A0M2GRU3-F1
#
_entry.id   AF-A0A0M2GRU3-F1
#
_cell.length_a   1.000
_cell.length_b   1.000
_cell.length_c   1.000
_cell.angle_alpha   90.00
_cell.angle_beta   90.00
_cell.angle_gamma   90.00
#
_symmetry.space_group_name_H-M   'P 1'
#
loop_
_entity.id
_entity.type
_entity.pdbx_description
1 polymer ?
#
loop_
_entity_poly.entity_id
_entity_poly.type
_entity_poly.pdbx_seq_one_letter_code
_entity_poly.pdbx_strand_id
1 'polypeptide(L)'
;MRIRLVATTAFAAGALTALSAVPAQAAEYNSALKIRGIQYDAPGSDSNRCSGGNTDEEYLAIENYARSTTVNLKGYVVKDAAGNKFTFTASHTLQPGDYVKLRGGNGADSDTKNVVYRDNCNFMWNNDKDTIYVYKPSGSRADVHSYTKTGSDQDRNGYITYHG
;
A
#
# COMPACT_ATOMS: atom_id res chain seq x y z
N MET A 1 45.57 -71.39 -5.29
CA MET A 1 46.45 -70.40 -4.63
C MET A 1 45.64 -69.13 -4.46
N ARG A 2 45.39 -68.72 -3.20
CA ARG A 2 45.19 -67.34 -2.68
C ARG A 2 44.19 -66.41 -3.42
N ILE A 3 43.22 -65.72 -2.84
CA ILE A 3 42.88 -65.29 -1.47
C ILE A 3 41.42 -64.77 -1.52
N ARG A 4 40.70 -64.88 -0.40
CA ARG A 4 39.34 -64.33 -0.17
C ARG A 4 39.32 -62.80 -0.17
N LEU A 5 38.19 -62.18 -0.53
CA LEU A 5 37.69 -61.00 0.17
C LEU A 5 36.19 -60.81 -0.08
N VAL A 6 35.44 -60.97 1.01
CA VAL A 6 34.05 -60.53 1.18
C VAL A 6 34.09 -59.03 1.48
N ALA A 7 33.27 -58.25 0.80
CA ALA A 7 32.96 -56.88 1.22
C ALA A 7 31.46 -56.63 1.03
N THR A 8 30.73 -56.79 2.13
CA THR A 8 29.37 -56.31 2.34
C THR A 8 29.36 -54.78 2.32
N THR A 9 28.62 -54.16 1.39
CA THR A 9 28.29 -52.74 1.48
C THR A 9 26.83 -52.58 1.86
N ALA A 10 26.62 -52.00 3.05
CA ALA A 10 25.33 -51.72 3.65
C ALA A 10 24.55 -50.66 2.88
N PHE A 11 23.23 -50.85 2.79
CA PHE A 11 22.27 -49.81 2.40
C PHE A 11 22.22 -48.74 3.49
N ALA A 12 22.54 -47.50 3.16
CA ALA A 12 22.17 -46.33 3.95
C ALA A 12 21.18 -45.49 3.14
N ALA A 13 19.89 -45.69 3.41
CA ALA A 13 18.83 -44.84 2.87
C ALA A 13 18.82 -43.51 3.64
N GLY A 14 19.44 -42.48 3.07
CA GLY A 14 19.33 -41.11 3.57
C GLY A 14 18.04 -40.47 3.06
N ALA A 15 17.03 -40.34 3.93
CA ALA A 15 15.85 -39.53 3.64
C ALA A 15 16.22 -38.04 3.72
N LEU A 16 16.45 -37.40 2.58
CA LEU A 16 16.54 -35.95 2.49
C LEU A 16 15.14 -35.36 2.68
N THR A 17 14.84 -34.85 3.88
CA THR A 17 13.68 -33.98 4.07
C THR A 17 14.01 -32.63 3.42
N ALA A 18 13.56 -32.42 2.19
CA ALA A 18 13.60 -31.10 1.57
C ALA A 18 12.61 -30.18 2.31
N LEU A 19 13.15 -29.33 3.18
CA LEU A 19 12.43 -28.16 3.69
C LEU A 19 12.21 -27.22 2.50
N SER A 20 11.01 -27.25 1.91
CA SER A 20 10.62 -26.25 0.93
C SER A 20 10.52 -24.90 1.66
N ALA A 21 11.55 -24.07 1.49
CA ALA A 21 11.43 -22.66 1.80
C ALA A 21 10.36 -22.09 0.86
N VAL A 22 9.17 -21.81 1.40
CA VAL A 22 8.16 -21.05 0.67
C VAL A 22 8.84 -19.75 0.23
N PRO A 23 8.86 -19.41 -1.07
CA PRO A 23 9.53 -18.20 -1.51
C PRO A 23 8.82 -17.02 -0.85
N ALA A 24 9.53 -16.29 0.01
CA ALA A 24 9.01 -15.12 0.70
C ALA A 24 8.48 -14.06 -0.29
N GLN A 25 8.90 -14.12 -1.55
CA GLN A 25 8.46 -13.22 -2.62
C GLN A 25 7.04 -13.48 -3.15
N ALA A 26 6.40 -14.64 -2.90
CA ALA A 26 5.04 -14.91 -3.38
C ALA A 26 3.93 -14.45 -2.41
N ALA A 27 4.28 -14.13 -1.16
CA ALA A 27 3.33 -13.70 -0.13
C ALA A 27 3.09 -12.18 -0.11
N GLU A 28 3.89 -11.38 -0.83
CA GLU A 28 3.87 -9.92 -0.72
C GLU A 28 2.82 -9.20 -1.57
N TYR A 29 2.00 -9.91 -2.36
CA TYR A 29 0.86 -9.32 -3.10
C TYR A 29 -0.52 -9.77 -2.59
N ASN A 30 -0.60 -10.30 -1.36
CA ASN A 30 -1.85 -10.73 -0.73
C ASN A 30 -2.37 -9.75 0.34
N SER A 31 -2.01 -8.46 0.27
CA SER A 31 -2.62 -7.48 1.18
C SER A 31 -4.11 -7.32 0.85
N ALA A 32 -4.94 -7.46 1.88
CA ALA A 32 -6.34 -7.04 1.80
C ALA A 32 -6.48 -5.52 1.69
N LEU A 33 -5.54 -4.77 2.28
CA LEU A 33 -5.52 -3.32 2.22
C LEU A 33 -4.85 -2.86 0.92
N LYS A 34 -5.57 -2.13 0.09
CA LYS A 34 -5.12 -1.66 -1.23
C LYS A 34 -5.57 -0.24 -1.52
N ILE A 35 -4.92 0.41 -2.48
CA ILE A 35 -5.30 1.74 -2.94
C ILE A 35 -6.53 1.60 -3.85
N ARG A 36 -7.68 2.11 -3.41
CA ARG A 36 -8.88 2.17 -4.24
C ARG A 36 -8.72 3.14 -5.40
N GLY A 37 -8.24 4.35 -5.09
CA GLY A 37 -8.06 5.42 -6.06
C GLY A 37 -7.39 6.65 -5.46
N ILE A 38 -7.11 7.62 -6.32
CA ILE A 38 -6.39 8.84 -5.97
C ILE A 38 -6.99 10.03 -6.73
N GLN A 39 -7.30 11.12 -6.02
CA GLN A 39 -7.43 12.46 -6.60
C GLN A 39 -6.05 13.10 -6.50
N TYR A 40 -5.29 13.03 -7.59
CA TYR A 40 -3.89 13.46 -7.64
C TYR A 40 -3.73 14.89 -8.14
N ASP A 41 -4.78 15.46 -8.72
CA ASP A 41 -4.87 16.84 -9.20
C ASP A 41 -6.16 17.41 -8.59
N ALA A 42 -6.03 18.41 -7.72
CA ALA A 42 -7.18 19.00 -7.04
C ALA A 42 -8.10 19.67 -8.06
N PRO A 43 -9.44 19.51 -7.97
CA PRO A 43 -10.36 20.25 -8.82
C PRO A 43 -10.17 21.77 -8.69
N GLY A 44 -10.12 22.45 -9.83
CA GLY A 44 -9.92 23.90 -9.90
C GLY A 44 -8.46 24.30 -10.03
N SER A 45 -8.18 25.59 -9.87
CA SER A 45 -6.80 26.09 -9.90
C SER A 45 -6.13 25.87 -8.55
N ASP A 46 -4.91 25.34 -8.58
CA ASP A 46 -4.09 25.07 -7.40
C ASP A 46 -3.91 26.30 -6.50
N SER A 47 -4.31 26.15 -5.23
CA SER A 47 -4.15 27.13 -4.17
C SER A 47 -3.68 26.43 -2.89
N ASN A 48 -2.37 26.51 -2.62
CA ASN A 48 -1.67 25.91 -1.48
C ASN A 48 -1.87 26.68 -0.15
N ARG A 49 -3.08 27.23 0.07
CA ARG A 49 -3.42 27.98 1.28
C ARG A 49 -4.14 27.09 2.28
N CYS A 50 -3.73 27.17 3.55
CA CYS A 50 -4.41 26.44 4.63
C CYS A 50 -5.87 26.86 4.85
N SER A 51 -6.25 28.06 4.38
CA SER A 51 -7.61 28.57 4.44
C SER A 51 -8.00 29.09 3.07
N GLY A 52 -9.13 28.60 2.55
CA GLY A 52 -9.61 28.93 1.20
C GLY A 52 -8.76 28.39 0.05
N GLY A 53 -7.81 27.49 0.33
CA GLY A 53 -7.13 26.68 -0.69
C GLY A 53 -7.91 25.41 -1.01
N ASN A 54 -7.35 24.58 -1.89
CA ASN A 54 -7.96 23.32 -2.35
C ASN A 54 -7.05 22.09 -2.14
N THR A 55 -6.01 22.19 -1.33
CA THR A 55 -5.09 21.07 -1.08
C THR A 55 -5.74 19.87 -0.39
N ASP A 56 -6.86 20.06 0.31
CA ASP A 56 -7.63 18.97 0.93
C ASP A 56 -8.51 18.22 -0.05
N GLU A 57 -8.67 18.74 -1.27
CA GLU A 57 -9.34 18.05 -2.37
C GLU A 57 -8.41 17.02 -3.06
N GLU A 58 -7.08 17.08 -2.83
CA GLU A 58 -6.21 15.94 -3.12
C GLU A 58 -6.35 14.88 -2.05
N TYR A 59 -6.56 13.63 -2.47
CA TYR A 59 -6.67 12.53 -1.53
C TYR A 59 -6.30 11.17 -2.13
N LEU A 60 -5.86 10.27 -1.25
CA LEU A 60 -5.71 8.85 -1.54
C LEU A 60 -6.78 8.07 -0.78
N ALA A 61 -7.56 7.27 -1.49
CA ALA A 61 -8.51 6.35 -0.90
C ALA A 61 -7.85 4.97 -0.73
N ILE A 62 -7.82 4.46 0.51
CA ILE A 62 -7.27 3.15 0.83
C ILE A 62 -8.41 2.30 1.41
N GLU A 63 -8.67 1.14 0.81
CA GLU A 63 -9.80 0.28 1.13
C GLU A 63 -9.34 -1.09 1.64
N ASN A 64 -10.12 -1.64 2.57
CA ASN A 64 -9.97 -3.00 3.05
C ASN A 64 -10.81 -3.98 2.22
N TYR A 65 -10.19 -4.65 1.26
CA TYR A 65 -10.82 -5.66 0.40
C TYR A 65 -10.93 -7.05 1.05
N ALA A 66 -10.61 -7.21 2.34
CA ALA A 66 -10.85 -8.48 3.03
C ALA A 66 -12.36 -8.75 3.10
N ARG A 67 -12.74 -10.04 2.99
CA ARG A 67 -14.16 -10.43 3.10
C ARG A 67 -14.71 -10.40 4.53
N SER A 68 -13.85 -10.64 5.52
CA SER A 68 -14.28 -10.85 6.91
C SER A 68 -13.29 -10.31 7.95
N THR A 69 -12.17 -9.74 7.52
CA THR A 69 -11.11 -9.29 8.44
C THR A 69 -11.13 -7.78 8.52
N THR A 70 -11.25 -7.26 9.74
CA THR A 70 -11.06 -5.84 10.03
C THR A 70 -9.56 -5.50 10.02
N VAL A 71 -9.20 -4.34 9.47
CA VAL A 71 -7.81 -3.86 9.43
C VAL A 71 -7.69 -2.60 10.27
N ASN A 72 -6.72 -2.57 11.20
CA ASN A 72 -6.32 -1.34 11.88
C ASN A 72 -5.09 -0.75 11.17
N LEU A 73 -5.17 0.53 10.81
CA LEU A 73 -4.16 1.23 10.04
C LEU A 73 -2.98 1.75 10.88
N LYS A 74 -3.00 1.61 12.20
CA LYS A 74 -1.89 2.07 13.05
C LYS A 74 -0.56 1.46 12.60
N GLY A 75 0.42 2.32 12.33
CA GLY A 75 1.76 1.98 11.86
C GLY A 75 1.87 1.75 10.35
N TYR A 76 0.77 1.79 9.59
CA TYR A 76 0.86 1.81 8.13
C TYR A 76 1.48 3.11 7.66
N VAL A 77 2.17 3.04 6.51
CA VAL A 77 2.89 4.17 5.93
C VAL A 77 2.50 4.33 4.47
N VAL A 78 2.14 5.55 4.08
CA VAL A 78 1.99 5.95 2.68
C VAL A 78 3.22 6.74 2.28
N LYS A 79 3.80 6.42 1.13
CA LYS A 79 4.91 7.19 0.53
C LYS A 79 4.67 7.38 -0.95
N ASP A 80 5.26 8.42 -1.52
CA ASP A 80 5.38 8.56 -2.96
C ASP A 80 6.84 8.49 -3.43
N ALA A 81 7.06 8.61 -4.73
CA ALA A 81 8.41 8.64 -5.30
C ALA A 81 9.11 9.99 -5.11
N ALA A 82 8.35 11.07 -4.86
CA ALA A 82 8.87 12.41 -4.61
C ALA A 82 9.45 12.60 -3.19
N GLY A 83 9.15 11.67 -2.28
CA GLY A 83 9.67 11.65 -0.91
C GLY A 83 8.66 12.10 0.15
N ASN A 84 7.40 12.35 -0.23
CA ASN A 84 6.34 12.55 0.75
C ASN A 84 6.10 11.26 1.54
N LYS A 85 5.79 11.42 2.83
CA LYS A 85 5.53 10.32 3.74
C LYS A 85 4.43 10.70 4.71
N PHE A 86 3.44 9.84 4.84
CA PHE A 86 2.42 9.88 5.89
C PHE A 86 2.47 8.58 6.70
N THR A 87 2.33 8.67 8.01
CA THR A 87 2.29 7.51 8.91
C THR A 87 1.05 7.60 9.77
N PHE A 88 0.24 6.55 9.75
CA PHE A 88 -0.91 6.42 10.64
C PHE A 88 -0.40 6.18 12.06
N THR A 89 -0.30 7.22 12.88
CA THR A 89 0.21 7.14 14.26
C THR A 89 -0.89 6.71 15.24
N ALA A 90 -2.12 7.11 14.97
CA ALA A 90 -3.32 6.73 15.70
C ALA A 90 -3.94 5.43 15.15
N SER A 91 -4.81 4.82 15.96
CA SER A 91 -5.66 3.72 15.50
C SER A 91 -6.76 4.26 14.59
N HIS A 92 -6.94 3.62 13.43
CA HIS A 92 -8.05 3.84 12.51
C HIS A 92 -8.47 2.47 11.98
N THR A 93 -9.75 2.13 12.07
CA THR A 93 -10.22 0.75 11.89
C THR A 93 -11.15 0.64 10.69
N LEU A 94 -10.74 -0.11 9.68
CA LEU A 94 -11.53 -0.38 8.48
C LEU A 94 -12.18 -1.76 8.55
N GLN A 95 -13.51 -1.78 8.51
CA GLN A 95 -14.28 -3.00 8.32
C GLN A 95 -14.08 -3.56 6.90
N PRO A 96 -14.45 -4.83 6.63
CA PRO A 96 -14.57 -5.35 5.27
C PRO A 96 -15.34 -4.40 4.34
N GLY A 97 -14.71 -3.98 3.23
CA GLY A 97 -15.27 -3.04 2.25
C GLY A 97 -15.24 -1.57 2.66
N ASP A 98 -14.71 -1.26 3.84
CA ASP A 98 -14.56 0.12 4.31
C ASP A 98 -13.23 0.74 3.84
N TYR A 99 -13.19 2.06 3.74
CA TYR A 99 -12.04 2.81 3.23
C TYR A 99 -11.78 4.08 4.02
N VAL A 100 -10.52 4.54 4.04
CA VAL A 100 -10.13 5.86 4.56
C VAL A 100 -9.68 6.76 3.42
N LYS A 101 -9.92 8.07 3.54
CA LYS A 101 -9.29 9.10 2.71
C LYS A 101 -8.14 9.76 3.47
N LEU A 102 -6.91 9.61 2.96
CA LEU A 102 -5.80 10.46 3.36
C LEU A 102 -5.84 11.72 2.50
N ARG A 103 -6.27 12.84 3.09
CA ARG A 103 -6.36 14.14 2.43
C ARG A 103 -5.10 14.96 2.62
N GLY A 104 -4.80 15.81 1.64
CA GLY A 104 -3.91 16.94 1.87
C GLY A 104 -4.54 17.99 2.80
N GLY A 105 -3.89 19.15 2.93
CA GLY A 105 -4.38 20.22 3.79
C GLY A 105 -4.36 19.87 5.28
N ASN A 106 -5.12 20.65 6.04
CA ASN A 106 -5.27 20.50 7.48
C ASN A 106 -6.70 20.08 7.81
N GLY A 107 -6.86 19.27 8.85
CA GLY A 107 -8.18 18.87 9.33
C GLY A 107 -8.10 18.05 10.60
N ALA A 108 -9.24 17.61 11.09
CA ALA A 108 -9.31 16.69 12.22
C ALA A 108 -9.47 15.26 11.70
N ASP A 109 -8.50 14.40 12.02
CA ASP A 109 -8.61 12.97 11.80
C ASP A 109 -9.88 12.42 12.47
N SER A 110 -10.56 11.50 11.79
CA SER A 110 -11.79 10.91 12.28
C SER A 110 -11.98 9.50 11.75
N ASP A 111 -11.97 8.54 12.68
CA ASP A 111 -12.29 7.13 12.44
C ASP A 111 -13.70 6.99 11.85
N THR A 112 -14.69 7.62 12.49
CA THR A 112 -16.10 7.57 12.06
C THR A 112 -16.36 8.19 10.69
N LYS A 113 -15.63 9.24 10.31
CA LYS A 113 -15.77 9.89 8.99
C LYS A 113 -14.80 9.34 7.95
N ASN A 114 -13.97 8.37 8.34
CA ASN A 114 -13.00 7.75 7.46
C ASN A 114 -12.09 8.74 6.73
N VAL A 115 -11.55 9.68 7.49
CA VAL A 115 -10.67 10.71 6.96
C VAL A 115 -9.49 10.96 7.90
N VAL A 116 -8.31 11.10 7.31
CA VAL A 116 -7.12 11.60 7.98
C VAL A 116 -6.48 12.69 7.13
N TYR A 117 -5.75 13.60 7.75
CA TYR A 117 -5.13 14.74 7.09
C TYR A 117 -3.61 14.69 7.22
N ARG A 118 -2.92 15.11 6.17
CA ARG A 118 -1.46 15.23 6.18
C ARG A 118 -0.97 16.36 7.11
N ASP A 119 -1.85 17.30 7.48
CA ASP A 119 -1.54 18.53 8.22
C ASP A 119 -0.46 19.37 7.53
N ASN A 120 -0.59 19.49 6.20
CA ASN A 120 0.28 20.29 5.36
C ASN A 120 -0.51 20.91 4.21
N CYS A 121 -0.39 22.21 4.02
CA CYS A 121 -1.13 22.98 3.03
C CYS A 121 -0.42 23.06 1.67
N ASN A 122 0.53 22.17 1.39
CA ASN A 122 1.07 21.95 0.05
C ASN A 122 0.42 20.70 -0.56
N PHE A 123 0.28 20.70 -1.89
CA PHE A 123 -0.14 19.52 -2.65
C PHE A 123 0.78 18.34 -2.33
N MET A 124 0.16 17.17 -2.21
CA MET A 124 0.79 15.94 -1.80
C MET A 124 1.21 15.11 -3.01
N TRP A 125 0.45 15.20 -4.10
CA TRP A 125 0.66 14.39 -5.31
C TRP A 125 1.18 15.27 -6.45
N ASN A 126 1.90 14.65 -7.40
CA ASN A 126 2.41 15.35 -8.58
C ASN A 126 1.46 15.22 -9.77
N ASN A 127 0.99 16.35 -10.31
CA ASN A 127 -0.03 16.37 -11.37
C ASN A 127 0.43 15.69 -12.68
N ASP A 128 1.73 15.53 -12.95
CA ASP A 128 2.20 14.89 -14.19
C ASP A 128 2.30 13.36 -14.09
N LYS A 129 2.89 12.87 -13.00
CA LYS A 129 3.15 11.45 -12.73
C LYS A 129 3.62 11.25 -11.30
N ASP A 130 3.31 10.09 -10.74
CA ASP A 130 3.90 9.66 -9.46
C ASP A 130 3.86 8.13 -9.31
N THR A 131 4.41 7.63 -8.21
CA THR A 131 4.23 6.26 -7.74
C THR A 131 3.96 6.25 -6.25
N ILE A 132 2.78 5.77 -5.88
CA ILE A 132 2.33 5.66 -4.49
C ILE A 132 2.63 4.26 -3.96
N TYR A 133 3.16 4.20 -2.76
CA TYR A 133 3.45 2.98 -2.02
C TYR A 133 2.69 2.98 -0.70
N VAL A 134 2.02 1.87 -0.40
CA VAL A 134 1.47 1.61 0.94
C VAL A 134 2.29 0.50 1.57
N TYR A 135 2.80 0.73 2.78
CA TYR A 135 3.58 -0.23 3.54
C TYR A 135 2.83 -0.65 4.81
N LYS A 136 2.94 -1.93 5.13
CA LYS A 136 2.48 -2.48 6.40
C LYS A 136 3.44 -2.03 7.52
N PRO A 137 3.00 -2.09 8.80
CA PRO A 137 3.88 -1.82 9.95
C PRO A 137 5.15 -2.69 9.99
N SER A 138 5.08 -3.91 9.42
CA SER A 138 6.22 -4.82 9.28
C SER A 138 7.29 -4.34 8.28
N GLY A 139 7.02 -3.31 7.49
CA GLY A 139 7.89 -2.82 6.42
C GLY A 139 7.68 -3.47 5.06
N SER A 140 6.96 -4.61 4.99
CA SER A 140 6.55 -5.21 3.71
C SER A 140 5.55 -4.32 2.98
N ARG A 141 5.59 -4.32 1.65
CA ARG A 141 4.64 -3.55 0.84
C ARG A 141 3.24 -4.15 0.91
N ALA A 142 2.23 -3.30 1.08
CA ALA A 142 0.83 -3.66 1.00
C ALA A 142 0.31 -3.51 -0.43
N ASP A 143 0.59 -2.36 -1.06
CA ASP A 143 0.19 -2.06 -2.42
C ASP A 143 1.09 -1.00 -3.07
N VAL A 144 1.06 -0.91 -4.40
CA VAL A 144 1.78 0.09 -5.18
C VAL A 144 1.09 0.38 -6.50
N HIS A 145 0.97 1.66 -6.83
CA HIS A 145 0.46 2.10 -8.12
C HIS A 145 1.26 3.29 -8.65
N SER A 146 1.50 3.27 -9.95
CA SER A 146 2.09 4.39 -10.68
C SER A 146 1.07 4.96 -11.65
N TYR A 147 1.12 6.27 -11.86
CA TYR A 147 0.29 6.93 -12.86
C TYR A 147 1.08 7.93 -13.68
N THR A 148 0.51 8.26 -14.84
CA THR A 148 0.82 9.47 -15.59
C THR A 148 -0.51 10.13 -15.95
N LYS A 149 -0.56 11.45 -15.97
CA LYS A 149 -1.78 12.21 -16.31
C LYS A 149 -2.40 11.75 -17.62
N THR A 150 -1.59 11.57 -18.66
CA THR A 150 -2.08 11.22 -19.99
C THR A 150 -2.37 9.73 -20.18
N GLY A 151 -1.73 8.85 -19.40
CA GLY A 151 -1.86 7.40 -19.55
C GLY A 151 -2.89 6.75 -18.62
N SER A 152 -3.17 7.37 -17.47
CA SER A 152 -3.99 6.78 -16.41
C SER A 152 -5.30 7.52 -16.16
N ASP A 153 -5.38 8.81 -16.51
CA ASP A 153 -6.54 9.69 -16.30
C ASP A 153 -7.11 10.13 -17.66
N GLN A 154 -7.93 9.26 -18.26
CA GLN A 154 -8.43 9.44 -19.63
C GLN A 154 -9.45 10.58 -19.74
N ASP A 155 -10.26 10.80 -18.71
CA ASP A 155 -11.27 11.86 -18.68
C ASP A 155 -10.72 13.19 -18.13
N ARG A 156 -9.48 13.19 -17.63
CA ARG A 156 -8.72 14.37 -17.18
C ARG A 156 -9.40 15.10 -16.03
N ASN A 157 -10.04 14.34 -15.15
CA ASN A 157 -10.72 14.87 -13.98
C ASN A 157 -9.81 14.93 -12.74
N GLY A 158 -8.54 14.49 -12.86
CA GLY A 158 -7.57 14.45 -11.78
C GLY A 158 -7.71 13.24 -10.86
N TYR A 159 -8.60 12.30 -11.18
CA TYR A 159 -8.91 11.13 -10.38
C TYR A 159 -8.65 9.83 -11.13
N ILE A 160 -8.02 8.86 -10.46
CA ILE A 160 -7.75 7.54 -11.01
C ILE A 160 -8.30 6.49 -10.06
N THR A 161 -9.04 5.52 -10.62
CA THR A 161 -9.44 4.29 -9.92
C THR A 161 -8.45 3.19 -10.23
N TYR A 162 -7.93 2.51 -9.21
CA TYR A 162 -7.05 1.35 -9.36
C TYR A 162 -7.77 0.04 -9.04
N HIS A 163 -8.60 0.06 -7.99
CA HIS A 163 -9.38 -1.08 -7.53
C HIS A 163 -10.83 -0.66 -7.30
N GLY A 164 -11.77 -1.52 -7.70
CA GLY A 164 -13.21 -1.33 -7.60
C GLY A 164 -13.93 -2.65 -7.46
#